data_AF-A0A846CHJ7-F1
#
_entry.id   AF-A0A846CHJ7-F1
#
_cell.length_a   1.000
_cell.length_b   1.000
_cell.length_c   1.000
_cell.angle_alpha   90.00
_cell.angle_beta   90.00
_cell.angle_gamma   90.00
#
_symmetry.space_group_name_H-M   'P 1'
#
loop_
_entity.id
_entity.type
_entity.pdbx_description
1 polymer ?
#
loop_
_entity_poly.entity_id
_entity_poly.type
_entity_poly.pdbx_seq_one_letter_code
_entity_poly.pdbx_strand_id
1 'polypeptide(L)'
;MVARSQEFAVGENFEIEYRIQDAQRNWHWFYDPSISRQLEDDEIIIEGLDIDITERKQIEENLREAKQLYQTILNNTLEGFWIVDAQDKSASILEVNNAYCEMTGYTREELLEICIANVEVEETP
;
A
#
# COMPACT_ATOMS: atom_id res chain seq x y z
N MET A 1 -8.65 -22.57 16.08
CA MET A 1 -9.53 -22.02 15.03
C MET A 1 -10.95 -22.43 15.38
N VAL A 2 -11.87 -21.49 15.63
CA VAL A 2 -13.32 -21.77 15.62
C VAL A 2 -13.85 -21.03 14.41
N ALA A 3 -13.73 -21.66 13.24
CA ALA A 3 -14.49 -21.23 12.08
C ALA A 3 -15.96 -21.49 12.45
N ARG A 4 -16.71 -20.41 12.69
CA ARG A 4 -18.18 -20.50 12.72
C ARG A 4 -18.58 -21.09 11.37
N SER A 5 -19.37 -22.16 11.37
CA SER A 5 -19.82 -22.84 10.16
C SER A 5 -20.46 -21.84 9.21
N GLN A 6 -19.69 -21.38 8.24
CA GLN A 6 -20.25 -20.85 7.01
C GLN A 6 -20.77 -22.11 6.29
N GLU A 7 -22.04 -22.13 5.92
CA GLU A 7 -22.58 -23.25 5.13
C GLU A 7 -21.88 -23.22 3.78
N PHE A 8 -20.87 -24.08 3.59
CA PHE A 8 -20.15 -24.19 2.34
C PHE A 8 -21.04 -24.94 1.35
N ALA A 9 -21.61 -24.22 0.38
CA ALA A 9 -22.34 -24.86 -0.72
C ALA A 9 -21.35 -25.66 -1.59
N VAL A 10 -21.79 -26.81 -2.11
CA VAL A 10 -20.99 -27.68 -2.97
C VAL A 10 -20.63 -26.95 -4.27
N GLY A 11 -19.34 -26.94 -4.64
CA GLY A 11 -18.85 -26.39 -5.90
C GLY A 11 -18.52 -24.90 -5.87
N GLU A 12 -18.47 -24.27 -4.70
CA GLU A 12 -18.05 -22.88 -4.55
C GLU A 12 -16.55 -22.76 -4.22
N ASN A 13 -15.89 -21.81 -4.87
CA ASN A 13 -14.57 -21.35 -4.47
C ASN A 13 -14.73 -20.36 -3.32
N PHE A 14 -13.89 -20.50 -2.30
CA PHE A 14 -13.80 -19.56 -1.20
C PHE A 14 -12.35 -19.17 -0.96
N GLU A 15 -12.18 -17.89 -0.68
CA GLU A 15 -10.90 -17.29 -0.38
C GLU A 15 -11.02 -16.63 0.99
N ILE A 16 -10.27 -17.12 1.96
CA ILE A 16 -10.35 -16.64 3.34
C ILE A 16 -8.96 -16.22 3.80
N GLU A 17 -8.85 -14.99 4.29
CA GLU A 17 -7.70 -14.56 5.08
C GLU A 17 -8.04 -14.64 6.56
N TYR A 18 -7.17 -15.27 7.34
CA TYR A 18 -7.39 -15.45 8.78
C TYR A 18 -6.05 -15.47 9.52
N ARG A 19 -6.10 -15.52 10.86
CA ARG A 19 -4.91 -15.55 11.71
C ARG A 19 -4.82 -16.83 12.52
N ILE A 20 -3.64 -17.43 12.50
CA ILE A 20 -3.25 -18.56 13.35
C ILE A 20 -2.24 -18.08 14.39
N GLN A 21 -2.37 -18.57 15.61
CA GLN A 21 -1.37 -18.35 16.65
C GLN A 21 -0.45 -19.58 16.74
N ASP A 22 0.87 -19.36 16.66
CA ASP A 22 1.86 -20.42 16.80
C ASP A 22 2.05 -20.84 18.28
N ALA A 23 2.91 -21.84 18.52
CA ALA A 23 3.22 -22.34 19.87
C ALA A 23 3.90 -21.28 20.75
N GLN A 24 4.56 -20.28 20.17
CA GLN A 24 5.22 -19.16 20.83
C GLN A 24 4.27 -17.98 21.07
N ARG A 25 2.99 -18.09 20.71
CA ARG A 25 1.96 -17.05 20.78
C ARG A 25 2.11 -15.90 19.78
N ASN A 26 2.96 -16.04 18.76
CA ASN A 26 2.98 -15.09 17.65
C ASN A 26 1.80 -15.36 16.73
N TRP A 27 1.32 -14.29 16.09
CA TRP A 27 0.24 -14.39 15.15
C TRP A 27 0.75 -14.31 13.73
N HIS A 28 0.28 -15.24 12.91
CA HIS A 28 0.60 -15.36 11.50
C HIS A 28 -0.67 -15.21 10.69
N TRP A 29 -0.59 -14.49 9.59
CA TRP A 29 -1.67 -14.38 8.62
C TRP A 29 -1.60 -15.53 7.63
N PHE A 30 -2.74 -16.16 7.39
CA PHE A 30 -2.90 -17.20 6.40
C PHE A 30 -3.94 -16.78 5.38
N TYR A 31 -3.69 -17.15 4.13
CA TYR A 31 -4.63 -17.08 3.02
C TYR A 31 -4.92 -18.51 2.57
N ASP A 32 -6.19 -18.86 2.56
CA ASP A 32 -6.68 -20.17 2.14
C ASP A 32 -7.61 -19.99 0.94
N PRO A 33 -7.11 -20.24 -0.29
CA PRO A 33 -7.95 -20.49 -1.45
C PRO A 33 -8.36 -21.97 -1.44
N SER A 34 -9.66 -22.19 -1.30
CA SER A 34 -10.25 -23.51 -1.13
C SER A 34 -11.46 -23.71 -2.04
N ILE A 35 -11.75 -24.98 -2.36
CA ILE A 35 -12.95 -25.40 -3.09
C ILE A 35 -13.66 -26.51 -2.32
N SER A 36 -15.00 -26.44 -2.28
CA SER A 36 -15.83 -27.53 -1.77
C SER A 36 -16.13 -28.53 -2.88
N ARG A 37 -15.94 -29.82 -2.61
CA ARG A 37 -16.33 -30.91 -3.52
C ARG A 37 -17.20 -31.92 -2.76
N GLN A 38 -18.29 -32.34 -3.38
CA GLN A 38 -19.09 -33.46 -2.90
C GLN A 38 -18.53 -34.78 -3.43
N LEU A 39 -18.39 -35.76 -2.54
CA LEU A 39 -17.98 -37.13 -2.85
C LEU A 39 -19.21 -37.99 -3.21
N GLU A 40 -18.96 -39.22 -3.66
CA GLU A 40 -20.00 -40.16 -4.12
C GLU A 40 -21.00 -40.56 -3.02
N ASP A 41 -20.64 -40.38 -1.74
CA ASP A 41 -21.41 -40.75 -0.54
C ASP A 41 -22.10 -39.56 0.14
N ASP A 42 -22.30 -38.46 -0.60
CA ASP A 42 -22.83 -37.18 -0.11
C ASP A 42 -21.93 -36.46 0.93
N GLU A 43 -20.71 -36.92 1.17
CA GLU A 43 -19.74 -36.20 2.00
C GLU A 43 -19.19 -34.97 1.27
N ILE A 44 -19.11 -33.82 1.95
CA ILE A 44 -18.49 -32.61 1.41
C ILE A 44 -17.07 -32.51 1.96
N ILE A 45 -16.09 -32.50 1.05
CA ILE A 45 -14.69 -32.22 1.37
C ILE A 45 -14.31 -30.79 0.96
N ILE A 46 -13.39 -30.21 1.72
CA ILE A 46 -12.74 -28.94 1.39
C ILE A 46 -11.30 -29.25 0.97
N GLU A 47 -10.95 -28.86 -0.25
CA GLU A 47 -9.58 -28.94 -0.75
C GLU A 47 -9.02 -27.52 -0.86
N GLY A 48 -7.91 -27.26 -0.17
CA GLY A 48 -7.31 -25.93 -0.07
C GLY A 48 -5.82 -25.95 0.20
N LEU A 49 -5.25 -24.75 0.30
CA LEU A 49 -3.85 -24.55 0.68
C LEU A 49 -3.75 -23.46 1.73
N ASP A 50 -3.16 -23.78 2.87
CA ASP A 50 -2.81 -22.76 3.86
C ASP A 50 -1.51 -22.05 3.46
N ILE A 51 -1.64 -20.86 2.87
CA ILE A 51 -0.50 -20.02 2.47
C ILE A 51 -0.22 -19.02 3.59
N ASP A 52 0.95 -19.10 4.21
CA ASP A 52 1.41 -18.05 5.13
C ASP A 52 1.69 -16.75 4.34
N ILE A 53 0.97 -15.69 4.67
CA ILE A 53 1.07 -14.35 4.06
C ILE A 53 1.56 -13.31 5.07
N THR A 54 2.10 -13.73 6.22
CA THR A 54 2.51 -12.83 7.31
C THR A 54 3.55 -11.82 6.85
N GLU A 55 4.57 -12.29 6.13
CA GLU A 55 5.63 -11.43 5.59
C GLU A 55 5.05 -10.40 4.62
N ARG A 56 4.16 -10.81 3.70
CA ARG A 56 3.49 -9.91 2.75
C ARG A 56 2.74 -8.81 3.48
N LYS A 57 1.91 -9.17 4.47
CA LYS A 57 1.12 -8.21 5.26
C LYS A 57 2.01 -7.24 6.04
N GLN A 58 3.13 -7.71 6.59
CA GLN A 58 4.06 -6.84 7.32
C GLN A 58 4.75 -5.84 6.40
N ILE A 59 5.15 -6.26 5.20
CA ILE A 59 5.75 -5.36 4.20
C ILE A 59 4.73 -4.31 3.74
N GLU A 60 3.49 -4.72 3.45
CA GLU A 60 2.40 -3.82 3.07
C GLU A 60 2.10 -2.79 4.17
N GLU A 61 2.05 -3.23 5.43
CA GLU A 61 1.80 -2.36 6.57
C GLU A 61 2.94 -1.36 6.79
N ASN A 62 4.19 -1.84 6.78
CA ASN A 62 5.37 -0.97 6.91
C ASN A 62 5.39 0.08 5.79
N LEU A 63 5.05 -0.30 4.56
CA LEU A 63 4.96 0.62 3.43
C LEU A 63 3.83 1.64 3.63
N ARG A 64 2.67 1.21 4.14
CA ARG A 64 1.53 2.08 4.44
C ARG A 64 1.89 3.10 5.51
N GLU A 65 2.51 2.67 6.61
CA GLU A 65 2.96 3.53 7.70
C GLU A 65 4.02 4.52 7.23
N ALA A 66 5.02 4.07 6.46
CA ALA A 66 6.04 4.94 5.91
C ALA A 66 5.46 6.01 4.98
N LYS A 67 4.51 5.65 4.10
CA LYS A 67 3.81 6.61 3.22
C LYS A 67 3.01 7.63 4.02
N GLN A 68 2.29 7.18 5.06
CA GLN A 68 1.51 8.08 5.92
C GLN A 68 2.42 9.05 6.69
N LEU A 69 3.55 8.56 7.20
CA LEU A 69 4.53 9.39 7.87
C LEU A 69 5.12 10.44 6.91
N TYR A 70 5.54 10.01 5.71
CA TYR A 70 6.07 10.90 4.68
C TYR A 70 5.06 12.01 4.31
N GLN A 71 3.81 11.64 4.01
CA GLN A 71 2.74 12.61 3.71
C GLN A 71 2.48 13.56 4.89
N THR A 72 2.49 13.04 6.12
CA THR A 72 2.29 13.86 7.32
C THR A 72 3.40 14.88 7.48
N ILE A 73 4.66 14.48 7.28
CA ILE A 73 5.81 15.39 7.35
C ILE A 73 5.68 16.47 6.28
N LEU A 74 5.50 16.09 5.01
CA LEU A 74 5.41 17.06 3.93
C LEU A 74 4.26 18.05 4.08
N ASN A 75 3.10 17.61 4.56
CA ASN A 75 1.92 18.45 4.72
C ASN A 75 2.03 19.42 5.91
N ASN A 76 2.85 19.13 6.91
CA ASN A 76 2.97 19.96 8.13
C ASN A 76 4.27 20.78 8.19
N THR A 77 5.24 20.50 7.31
CA THR A 77 6.47 21.29 7.21
C THR A 77 6.18 22.65 6.56
N LEU A 78 6.74 23.70 7.15
CA LEU A 78 6.64 25.08 6.65
C LEU A 78 7.65 25.40 5.54
N GLU A 79 8.71 24.59 5.42
CA GLU A 79 9.69 24.70 4.35
C GLU A 79 9.13 24.11 3.05
N GLY A 80 9.42 24.79 1.94
CA GLY A 80 9.13 24.26 0.62
C GLY A 80 9.91 22.98 0.34
N PHE A 81 9.24 21.98 -0.20
CA PHE A 81 9.83 20.71 -0.60
C PHE A 81 9.40 20.39 -2.03
N TRP A 82 10.35 19.91 -2.83
CA TRP A 82 10.11 19.40 -4.16
C TRP A 82 11.09 18.27 -4.53
N ILE A 83 10.66 17.41 -5.44
CA ILE A 83 11.48 16.36 -6.07
C ILE A 83 11.49 16.63 -7.56
N VAL A 84 12.65 16.51 -8.19
CA VAL A 84 12.81 16.64 -9.65
C VAL A 84 13.36 15.35 -10.24
N ASP A 85 13.07 15.10 -11.52
CA ASP A 85 13.76 14.07 -12.28
C ASP A 85 15.17 14.54 -12.65
N ALA A 86 16.18 14.00 -11.97
CA ALA A 86 17.58 14.34 -12.23
C ALA A 86 18.12 13.80 -13.56
N GLN A 87 17.43 12.84 -14.19
CA GLN A 87 17.80 12.31 -15.51
C GLN A 87 17.22 13.16 -16.65
N ASP A 88 16.14 13.89 -16.38
CA ASP A 88 15.61 14.88 -17.29
C ASP A 88 16.49 16.14 -17.28
N LYS A 89 16.93 16.55 -18.46
CA LYS A 89 17.71 17.79 -18.64
C LYS A 89 16.93 19.03 -18.22
N SER A 90 15.60 18.96 -18.26
CA SER A 90 14.73 20.04 -17.80
C SER A 90 14.41 19.97 -16.31
N ALA A 91 14.92 18.99 -15.56
CA ALA A 91 14.65 18.84 -14.12
C ALA A 91 13.16 19.05 -13.81
N SER A 92 12.30 18.33 -14.53
CA SER A 92 10.86 18.39 -14.35
C SER A 92 10.49 18.00 -12.92
N ILE A 93 9.55 18.75 -12.34
CA ILE A 93 9.11 18.54 -10.97
C ILE A 93 8.21 17.31 -10.93
N LEU A 94 8.57 16.34 -10.09
CA LEU A 94 7.85 15.09 -9.86
C LEU A 94 6.90 15.19 -8.66
N GLU A 95 7.28 15.97 -7.65
CA GLU A 95 6.50 16.14 -6.43
C GLU A 95 6.80 17.50 -5.79
N VAL A 96 5.80 18.07 -5.12
CA VAL A 96 5.91 19.27 -4.28
C VAL A 96 5.09 19.09 -3.01
N ASN A 97 5.41 19.81 -1.94
CA ASN A 97 4.54 19.95 -0.78
C ASN A 97 3.69 21.23 -0.85
N ASN A 98 2.71 21.35 0.05
CA ASN A 98 1.82 22.51 0.09
C ASN A 98 2.56 23.81 0.42
N ALA A 99 3.56 23.75 1.30
CA ALA A 99 4.35 24.94 1.64
C ALA A 99 5.05 25.53 0.40
N TYR A 100 5.60 24.69 -0.49
CA TYR A 100 6.21 25.18 -1.71
C TYR A 100 5.20 25.82 -2.67
N CYS A 101 4.00 25.24 -2.79
CA CYS A 101 2.89 25.86 -3.53
C CYS A 101 2.54 27.24 -2.95
N GLU A 102 2.43 27.35 -1.63
CA GLU A 102 2.12 28.62 -0.95
C GLU A 102 3.24 29.67 -1.10
N MET A 103 4.51 29.25 -1.02
CA MET A 103 5.67 30.13 -1.16
C MET A 103 5.80 30.70 -2.57
N THR A 104 5.57 29.87 -3.59
CA THR A 104 5.73 30.25 -4.99
C THR A 104 4.46 30.88 -5.58
N GLY A 105 3.30 30.61 -4.99
CA GLY A 105 1.99 31.07 -5.45
C GLY A 105 1.38 30.22 -6.58
N TYR A 106 2.07 29.16 -7.01
CA TYR A 106 1.57 28.22 -8.01
C TYR A 106 0.81 27.07 -7.39
N THR A 107 -0.16 26.54 -8.13
CA THR A 107 -0.83 25.28 -7.78
C THR A 107 0.12 24.09 -8.00
N ARG A 108 -0.18 22.96 -7.34
CA ARG A 108 0.59 21.72 -7.54
C ARG A 108 0.61 21.31 -9.00
N GLU A 109 -0.54 21.40 -9.68
CA GLU A 109 -0.70 20.99 -11.07
C GLU A 109 0.16 21.84 -12.00
N GLU A 110 0.18 23.17 -11.80
CA GLU A 110 1.05 24.07 -12.56
C GLU A 110 2.53 23.77 -12.30
N LEU A 111 2.91 23.52 -11.04
CA LEU A 111 4.29 23.18 -10.67
C LEU A 111 4.76 21.88 -11.32
N LEU A 112 3.90 20.88 -11.47
CA LEU A 112 4.26 19.60 -12.12
C LEU A 112 4.41 19.70 -13.64
N GLU A 113 3.90 20.77 -14.26
CA GLU A 113 4.01 21.02 -15.70
C GLU A 113 5.20 21.94 -16.07
N ILE A 114 5.86 22.52 -15.07
CA ILE A 114 6.98 23.45 -15.27
C ILE A 114 8.32 22.84 -14.83
N CYS A 115 9.38 23.35 -15.44
CA CYS A 115 10.77 23.07 -15.08
C CYS A 115 11.14 23.86 -13.82
N ILE A 116 11.85 23.24 -12.87
CA ILE A 116 12.24 23.91 -11.61
C ILE A 116 13.05 25.20 -11.86
N ALA A 117 13.88 25.23 -12.91
CA ALA A 117 14.69 26.39 -13.29
C ALA A 117 13.85 27.59 -13.78
N ASN A 118 12.56 27.38 -14.08
CA ASN A 118 11.64 28.47 -14.43
C ASN A 118 10.89 29.01 -13.20
N VAL A 119 10.98 28.34 -12.04
CA VAL A 119 10.35 28.75 -10.78
C VAL A 119 11.34 29.48 -9.89
N GLU A 120 12.55 28.94 -9.77
CA GLU A 120 13.63 29.56 -9.02
C GLU A 120 14.40 30.53 -9.95
N VAL A 121 14.20 31.83 -9.75
CA VAL A 121 15.01 32.86 -10.39
C VAL A 121 16.44 32.74 -9.84
N GLU A 122 17.47 32.72 -10.71
CA GLU A 122 18.87 32.74 -10.27
C GLU A 122 19.08 33.85 -9.24
N GLU A 123 19.34 33.48 -7.98
CA GLU A 123 19.94 34.40 -7.02
C GLU A 123 21.35 34.72 -7.52
N THR A 124 21.46 35.82 -8.25
CA THR A 124 22.76 36.41 -8.56
C THR A 124 23.31 36.98 -7.25
N PRO A 125 24.50 36.53 -6.79
CA PRO A 125 25.09 37.00 -5.54
C PRO A 125 25.46 38.49 -5.57
#